data_AF-A0A0L0TA67-F1
#
_entry.id   AF-A0A0L0TA67-F1
#
_cell.length_a   1.000
_cell.length_b   1.000
_cell.length_c   1.000
_cell.angle_alpha   90.00
_cell.angle_beta   90.00
_cell.angle_gamma   90.00
#
_symmetry.space_group_name_H-M   'P 1'
#
loop_
_entity.id
_entity.type
_entity.pdbx_description
1 polymer ?
#
loop_
_entity_poly.entity_id
_entity_poly.type
_entity_poly.pdbx_seq_one_letter_code
_entity_poly.pdbx_strand_id
1 'polypeptide(L)'
;MGICRVAPTTRARRIDLLWVPIDELGASLLYFTGSDVFNRSMRLYAHRKGMSLNQHGLFANVVRVKGQKLNGGTRIAGVDEAEIFEKLGIPYLPPEERNA
;
A
#
# COMPACT_ATOMS: atom_id res chain seq x y z
N MET A 1 6.29 -0.11 -16.44
CA MET A 1 5.40 0.81 -17.16
C MET A 1 5.54 0.60 -18.66
N GLY A 2 4.45 0.42 -19.38
CA GLY A 2 4.44 0.24 -20.83
C GLY A 2 3.16 0.72 -21.51
N ILE A 3 3.03 0.39 -22.79
CA ILE A 3 1.83 0.61 -23.61
C ILE A 3 1.44 -0.72 -24.24
N CYS A 4 0.16 -1.10 -24.17
CA CYS A 4 -0.37 -2.28 -24.84
C CYS A 4 -1.62 -1.95 -25.67
N ARG A 5 -1.93 -2.80 -26.64
CA ARG A 5 -3.19 -2.80 -27.39
C ARG A 5 -3.71 -4.22 -27.48
N VAL A 6 -5.03 -4.39 -27.43
CA VAL A 6 -5.65 -5.72 -27.49
C VAL A 6 -5.65 -6.26 -28.91
N ALA A 7 -6.00 -5.41 -29.89
CA ALA A 7 -5.94 -5.72 -31.32
C ALA A 7 -5.40 -4.52 -32.13
N PRO A 8 -4.93 -4.72 -33.37
CA PRO A 8 -4.34 -3.64 -34.17
C PRO A 8 -5.24 -2.42 -34.38
N THR A 9 -6.56 -2.62 -34.40
CA THR A 9 -7.60 -1.59 -34.58
C THR A 9 -8.00 -0.89 -33.29
N THR A 10 -7.58 -1.38 -32.13
CA THR A 10 -7.96 -0.83 -30.82
C THR A 10 -6.99 0.26 -30.36
N ARG A 11 -7.50 1.21 -29.56
CA ARG A 11 -6.67 2.25 -28.95
C ARG A 11 -5.69 1.66 -27.96
N ALA A 12 -4.41 1.99 -28.11
CA ALA A 12 -3.38 1.61 -27.15
C ALA A 12 -3.60 2.29 -25.79
N ARG A 13 -3.31 1.56 -24.71
CA ARG A 13 -3.48 2.00 -23.31
C ARG A 13 -2.18 1.82 -22.54
N ARG A 14 -1.99 2.64 -21.50
CA ARG A 14 -0.92 2.44 -20.52
C ARG A 14 -1.18 1.15 -19.75
N ILE A 15 -0.14 0.35 -19.55
CA ILE A 15 -0.18 -0.84 -18.71
C ILE A 15 0.98 -0.80 -17.73
N ASP A 16 0.68 -1.09 -16.48
CA ASP A 16 1.66 -1.21 -15.41
C ASP A 16 1.47 -2.59 -14.77
N LEU A 17 2.55 -3.37 -14.73
CA LEU A 17 2.60 -4.69 -14.12
C LEU A 17 3.50 -4.61 -12.90
N LEU A 18 3.03 -5.14 -11.78
CA LEU A 18 3.77 -5.20 -10.53
C LEU A 18 3.99 -6.66 -10.15
N TRP A 19 5.25 -7.06 -10.01
CA TRP A 19 5.63 -8.37 -9.50
C TRP A 19 5.97 -8.24 -8.03
N VAL A 20 5.31 -9.03 -7.18
CA VAL A 20 5.42 -8.90 -5.73
C VAL A 20 5.62 -10.27 -5.07
N PRO A 21 6.44 -10.34 -4.01
CA PRO A 21 6.47 -11.50 -3.12
C PRO A 21 5.08 -11.76 -2.50
N ILE A 22 4.75 -13.03 -2.25
CA ILE A 22 3.43 -13.42 -1.73
C ILE A 22 3.15 -12.83 -0.34
N ASP A 23 4.20 -12.60 0.44
CA ASP A 23 4.18 -12.01 1.77
C ASP A 23 3.95 -10.49 1.77
N GLU A 24 3.94 -9.87 0.59
CA GLU A 24 3.64 -8.46 0.37
C GLU A 24 2.32 -8.25 -0.39
N LEU A 25 1.59 -9.32 -0.71
CA LEU A 25 0.44 -9.28 -1.62
C LEU A 25 -0.63 -8.28 -1.17
N GLY A 26 -1.06 -8.34 0.08
CA GLY A 26 -2.10 -7.47 0.64
C GLY A 26 -1.65 -6.00 0.71
N ALA A 27 -0.41 -5.73 1.13
CA ALA A 27 0.12 -4.37 1.15
C ALA A 27 0.30 -3.78 -0.25
N SER A 28 0.73 -4.61 -1.20
CA SER A 28 0.86 -4.23 -2.59
C SER A 28 -0.49 -4.00 -3.24
N LEU A 29 -1.49 -4.84 -2.95
CA LEU A 29 -2.86 -4.68 -3.42
C LEU A 29 -3.46 -3.36 -2.90
N LEU A 30 -3.30 -3.08 -1.60
CA LEU A 30 -3.74 -1.84 -0.97
C LEU A 30 -3.10 -0.62 -1.65
N TYR A 31 -1.78 -0.68 -1.89
CA TYR A 31 -1.03 0.36 -2.57
C TYR A 31 -1.50 0.58 -4.02
N PHE A 32 -1.66 -0.49 -4.79
CA PHE A 32 -1.96 -0.41 -6.23
C PHE A 32 -3.44 -0.13 -6.51
N THR A 33 -4.33 -0.46 -5.56
CA THR A 33 -5.77 -0.14 -5.62
C THR A 33 -5.99 1.35 -5.36
N GLY A 34 -5.29 1.93 -4.38
CA GLY A 34 -5.42 3.34 -4.03
C GLY A 34 -6.77 3.68 -3.37
N SER A 35 -7.25 4.93 -3.47
CA SER A 35 -6.70 6.05 -4.25
C SER A 35 -5.34 6.59 -3.73
N ASP A 36 -4.73 7.52 -4.45
CA ASP A 36 -3.50 8.21 -4.01
C ASP A 36 -3.72 9.00 -2.71
N VAL A 37 -4.87 9.66 -2.58
CA VAL A 37 -5.30 10.38 -1.37
C VAL A 37 -5.53 9.40 -0.22
N PHE A 38 -6.21 8.28 -0.48
CA PHE A 38 -6.41 7.22 0.51
C PHE A 38 -5.07 6.66 1.01
N ASN A 39 -4.17 6.30 0.09
CA ASN A 39 -2.84 5.80 0.40
C ASN A 39 -2.03 6.80 1.25
N ARG A 40 -2.03 8.08 0.88
CA ARG A 40 -1.35 9.13 1.63
C ARG A 40 -1.93 9.25 3.05
N SER A 41 -3.24 9.21 3.18
CA SER A 41 -3.94 9.30 4.47
C SER A 41 -3.64 8.10 5.36
N MET A 42 -3.68 6.88 4.80
CA MET A 42 -3.31 5.64 5.49
C MET A 42 -1.87 5.65 5.98
N ARG A 43 -0.92 6.09 5.15
CA ARG A 43 0.50 6.24 5.54
C ARG A 43 0.69 7.25 6.66
N LEU A 44 -0.01 8.39 6.58
CA LEU A 44 0.03 9.42 7.62
C LEU A 44 -0.59 8.90 8.93
N TYR A 45 -1.66 8.12 8.85
CA TYR A 45 -2.29 7.50 10.02
C TYR A 45 -1.34 6.48 10.68
N ALA A 46 -0.76 5.56 9.90
CA ALA A 46 0.25 4.61 10.37
C ALA A 46 1.44 5.33 11.02
N HIS A 47 1.92 6.42 10.40
CA HIS A 47 3.00 7.25 10.95
C HIS A 47 2.64 7.82 12.33
N ARG A 48 1.43 8.37 12.50
CA ARG A 48 0.95 8.88 13.79
C ARG A 48 0.84 7.79 14.87
N LYS A 49 0.67 6.53 14.47
CA LYS A 49 0.68 5.35 15.35
C LYS A 49 2.08 4.76 15.60
N GLY A 50 3.15 5.46 15.19
CA GLY A 50 4.53 4.96 15.35
C GLY A 50 4.90 3.85 14.37
N MET A 51 4.05 3.57 13.38
CA MET A 51 4.26 2.55 12.36
C MET A 51 4.75 3.15 11.04
N SER A 52 5.00 2.31 10.04
CA SER A 52 5.32 2.69 8.67
C SER A 52 4.58 1.77 7.73
N LEU A 53 3.66 2.31 6.94
CA LEU A 53 2.97 1.57 5.88
C LEU A 53 3.62 1.90 4.52
N ASN A 54 3.91 0.89 3.71
CA ASN A 54 4.32 1.03 2.32
C ASN A 54 3.83 -0.19 1.51
N GLN A 55 4.20 -0.28 0.22
CA GLN A 55 3.78 -1.38 -0.65
C GLN A 55 4.31 -2.77 -0.22
N HIS A 56 5.34 -2.81 0.62
CA HIS A 56 5.95 -4.05 1.11
C HIS A 56 5.34 -4.55 2.42
N GLY A 57 4.50 -3.75 3.08
CA GLY A 57 3.89 -4.13 4.35
C GLY A 57 3.66 -2.98 5.31
N LEU A 58 3.13 -3.36 6.48
CA LEU A 58 3.06 -2.52 7.67
C LEU A 58 4.19 -2.90 8.61
N PHE A 59 4.94 -1.90 9.08
CA PHE A 59 6.12 -2.07 9.93
C PHE A 59 5.95 -1.36 11.26
N ALA A 60 6.29 -2.05 12.35
CA ALA A 60 6.37 -1.50 13.70
C ALA A 60 7.83 -1.30 14.14
N ASN A 61 8.05 -0.74 15.33
CA ASN A 61 9.38 -0.48 15.89
C ASN A 61 10.26 0.40 14.98
N VAL A 62 9.62 1.33 14.27
CA VAL A 62 10.28 2.25 13.35
C VAL A 62 10.81 3.45 14.13
N VAL A 63 12.13 3.56 14.21
CA VAL A 63 12.83 4.66 14.87
C VAL A 63 12.96 5.83 13.91
N ARG A 64 12.55 7.01 14.37
CA ARG A 64 12.69 8.27 13.63
C ARG A 64 13.34 9.33 14.49
N VAL A 65 14.28 10.08 13.90
CA VAL A 65 14.90 11.25 14.53
C VAL A 65 14.76 12.42 13.58
N LYS A 66 14.21 13.55 14.07
CA LYS A 66 13.90 14.74 13.25
C LYS A 66 13.08 14.41 11.98
N GLY A 67 12.17 13.43 12.08
CA GLY A 67 11.34 12.99 10.96
C GLY A 67 12.01 12.03 9.97
N GLN A 68 13.31 11.77 10.07
CA GLN A 68 14.00 10.80 9.23
C GLN A 68 13.95 9.40 9.83
N LYS A 69 13.63 8.41 8.99
CA LYS A 69 13.59 6.98 9.35
C LYS A 69 15.02 6.44 9.49
N LEU A 70 15.39 6.03 10.70
CA LEU A 70 16.74 5.50 11.01
C LEU A 70 16.82 3.97 10.83
N ASN A 71 15.71 3.26 10.98
CA ASN A 71 15.64 1.81 10.76
C ASN A 71 14.39 1.42 9.96
N GLY A 72 14.40 0.23 9.37
CA GLY A 72 13.27 -0.33 8.61
C GLY A 72 12.03 -0.63 9.46
N GLY A 73 12.25 -0.93 10.74
CA GLY A 73 11.26 -1.56 11.61
C GLY A 73 11.15 -3.06 11.33
N THR A 74 10.21 -3.72 12.01
CA THR A 74 9.85 -5.13 11.80
C THR A 74 8.49 -5.19 11.11
N ARG A 75 8.36 -5.97 10.04
CA ARG A 75 7.07 -6.16 9.36
C ARG A 75 6.11 -6.91 10.30
N ILE A 76 4.89 -6.40 10.42
CA ILE A 76 3.84 -6.96 11.30
C ILE A 76 2.56 -7.34 10.55
N ALA A 77 2.42 -6.93 9.29
CA ALA A 77 1.34 -7.34 8.38
C ALA A 77 1.78 -7.09 6.92
N GLY A 78 1.22 -7.82 5.96
CA GLY A 78 1.55 -7.62 4.55
C GLY A 78 0.89 -8.56 3.55
N VAL A 79 0.47 -9.75 3.98
CA VAL A 79 -0.14 -10.77 3.10
C VAL A 79 -1.58 -10.42 2.77
N ASP A 80 -2.34 -9.90 3.75
CA ASP A 80 -3.76 -9.57 3.62
C ASP A 80 -4.01 -8.09 3.91
N GLU A 81 -4.90 -7.46 3.14
CA GLU A 81 -5.35 -6.10 3.42
C GLU A 81 -6.02 -6.02 4.79
N ALA A 82 -6.91 -6.96 5.12
CA ALA A 82 -7.71 -6.89 6.35
C ALA A 82 -6.81 -6.88 7.61
N GLU A 83 -5.73 -7.67 7.60
CA GLU A 83 -4.72 -7.69 8.67
C GLU A 83 -4.08 -6.30 8.87
N ILE A 84 -3.82 -5.55 7.79
CA ILE A 84 -3.26 -4.20 7.87
C ILE A 84 -4.23 -3.24 8.57
N PHE A 85 -5.52 -3.29 8.22
CA PHE A 85 -6.55 -2.47 8.87
C PHE A 85 -6.69 -2.83 10.36
N GLU A 86 -6.67 -4.13 10.69
CA GLU A 86 -6.73 -4.62 12.07
C GLU A 86 -5.55 -4.09 12.90
N LYS A 87 -4.31 -4.24 12.41
CA LYS A 87 -3.11 -3.74 13.11
C LYS A 87 -3.09 -2.22 13.25
N LEU A 88 -3.71 -1.49 12.33
CA LEU A 88 -3.89 -0.04 12.43
C LEU A 88 -5.02 0.34 13.41
N GLY A 89 -5.91 -0.59 13.76
CA GLY A 89 -7.04 -0.36 14.65
C GLY A 89 -8.16 0.47 14.01
N ILE A 90 -8.39 0.26 12.71
CA ILE A 90 -9.45 0.92 11.94
C ILE A 90 -10.33 -0.14 11.24
N PRO A 91 -11.62 0.14 11.00
CA PRO A 91 -12.48 -0.77 10.24
C PRO A 91 -11.95 -1.01 8.83
N TYR A 92 -12.10 -2.22 8.32
CA TYR A 92 -11.81 -2.51 6.91
C TYR A 92 -12.70 -1.67 6.00
N LEU A 93 -12.10 -1.11 4.96
CA LEU A 93 -12.80 -0.32 3.94
C LEU A 93 -12.65 -1.00 2.58
N PRO A 94 -13.76 -1.38 1.92
CA PRO A 94 -13.69 -2.05 0.62
C PRO A 94 -13.17 -1.10 -0.47
N PRO A 95 -12.57 -1.62 -1.56
CA PRO A 95 -11.96 -0.81 -2.62
C PRO A 95 -12.83 0.33 -3.18
N GLU A 96 -14.12 0.07 -3.38
CA GLU A 96 -15.11 1.01 -3.91
C GLU A 96 -15.31 2.26 -3.05
N GLU A 97 -15.04 2.18 -1.75
CA GLU A 97 -15.20 3.27 -0.79
C GLU A 97 -13.91 4.10 -0.59
N ARG A 98 -12.82 3.77 -1.29
CA ARG A 98 -11.49 4.41 -1.13
C ARG A 98 -11.27 5.65 -2.02
N ASN A 99 -12.32 6.16 -2.68
CA ASN A 99 -12.26 7.24 -3.67
C ASN A 99 -12.64 8.64 -3.13
N ALA A 100 -12.43 8.88 -1.84
CA ALA A 100 -12.65 10.20 -1.23
C ALA A 100 -11.64 11.25 -1.71
#